data_AF-A0A0C1CR35-F1
#
_entry.id   AF-A0A0C1CR35-F1
#
_cell.length_a   1.000
_cell.length_b   1.000
_cell.length_c   1.000
_cell.angle_alpha   90.00
_cell.angle_beta   90.00
_cell.angle_gamma   90.00
#
_symmetry.space_group_name_H-M   'P 1'
#
loop_
_entity.id
_entity.type
_entity.pdbx_description
1 polymer ?
#
loop_
_entity_poly.entity_id
_entity_poly.type
_entity_poly.pdbx_seq_one_letter_code
_entity_poly.pdbx_strand_id
1 'polypeptide(L)'
;MEQLITYTIKSRNSSNIWVFKYHLNGVLESFRALDGILNEAQIDWLFTKGKFPHQEEHIKHWQKKLKANFEIIVGEPDLSFEALWKLYDHKIKRVESEKAFNKMKPADVIRCFQTVKHYDNYVAKSKVGKAHLSTFINQRYFEDEWQKV
;
A
#
# COMPACT_ATOMS: atom_id res chain seq x y z
N MET A 1 13.92 13.63 18.21
CA MET A 1 13.00 13.30 17.10
C MET A 1 11.66 13.91 17.43
N GLU A 2 11.12 14.77 16.56
CA GLU A 2 9.76 15.30 16.75
C GLU A 2 8.74 14.17 16.62
N GLN A 3 7.69 14.21 17.43
CA GLN A 3 6.63 13.21 17.41
C GLN A 3 5.59 13.61 16.36
N LEU A 4 5.36 12.71 15.39
CA LEU A 4 4.44 12.95 14.27
C LEU A 4 3.34 11.89 14.24
N ILE A 5 2.15 12.30 13.78
CA ILE A 5 1.04 11.40 13.47
C ILE A 5 1.09 11.11 11.98
N THR A 6 1.23 9.84 11.62
CA THR A 6 1.29 9.42 10.22
C THR A 6 -0.06 8.88 9.76
N TYR A 7 -0.47 9.24 8.55
CA TYR A 7 -1.64 8.72 7.87
C TYR A 7 -1.23 8.14 6.53
N THR A 8 -1.56 6.86 6.31
CA THR A 8 -1.37 6.19 5.03
C THR A 8 -2.69 6.09 4.31
N ILE A 9 -2.74 6.60 3.08
CA ILE A 9 -3.90 6.55 2.20
C ILE A 9 -3.59 5.60 1.06
N LYS A 10 -4.43 4.57 0.90
CA LYS A 10 -4.42 3.68 -0.27
C LYS A 10 -5.65 3.95 -1.11
N SER A 11 -5.45 4.23 -2.39
CA SER A 11 -6.55 4.30 -3.35
C SER A 11 -7.13 2.90 -3.56
N ARG A 12 -8.46 2.78 -3.61
CA ARG A 12 -9.13 1.51 -3.96
C ARG A 12 -9.16 1.27 -5.46
N ASN A 13 -9.07 2.35 -6.23
CA ASN A 13 -9.24 2.34 -7.69
C ASN A 13 -7.88 2.43 -8.42
N SER A 14 -6.77 2.57 -7.70
CA SER A 14 -5.43 2.60 -8.27
C SER A 14 -4.40 2.06 -7.27
N SER A 15 -3.21 1.72 -7.73
CA SER A 15 -2.07 1.30 -6.89
C SER A 15 -1.41 2.46 -6.11
N ASN A 16 -2.02 3.65 -6.09
CA ASN A 16 -1.40 4.82 -5.49
C ASN A 16 -1.46 4.76 -3.97
N ILE A 17 -0.30 4.95 -3.33
CA ILE A 17 -0.17 5.07 -1.87
C ILE A 17 0.40 6.42 -1.51
N TRP A 18 -0.29 7.14 -0.65
CA TRP A 18 0.15 8.42 -0.12
C TRP A 18 0.37 8.36 1.38
N VAL A 19 1.34 9.11 1.85
CA VAL A 19 1.63 9.28 3.28
C VAL A 19 1.58 10.75 3.60
N PHE A 20 0.78 11.08 4.61
CA PHE A 20 0.72 12.40 5.22
C PHE A 20 1.23 12.29 6.65
N LYS A 21 2.16 13.16 7.03
CA LYS A 21 2.64 13.28 8.41
C LYS A 21 2.23 14.63 8.97
N TYR A 22 1.69 14.64 10.17
CA TYR A 22 1.26 15.84 10.88
C TYR A 22 2.02 15.96 12.20
N HIS A 23 2.30 17.18 12.60
CA HIS A 23 2.70 17.47 13.97
C HIS A 23 1.52 17.22 14.93
N LEU A 24 1.82 17.12 16.22
CA LEU A 24 0.79 16.91 17.26
C LEU A 24 -0.23 18.06 17.34
N ASN A 25 0.10 19.25 16.83
CA ASN A 25 -0.83 20.38 16.72
C ASN A 25 -1.75 20.29 15.48
N GLY A 26 -1.66 19.20 14.72
CA GLY A 26 -2.51 18.93 13.55
C GLY A 26 -2.06 19.61 12.25
N VAL A 27 -0.93 20.33 12.24
CA VAL A 27 -0.37 20.95 11.03
C VAL A 27 0.41 19.91 10.22
N LEU A 28 0.24 19.92 8.90
CA LEU A 28 0.98 19.05 8.00
C LEU A 28 2.49 19.34 8.06
N GLU A 29 3.27 18.30 8.29
CA GLU A 29 4.74 18.31 8.20
C GLU A 29 5.20 17.87 6.80
N SER A 30 4.69 16.73 6.31
CA SER A 30 5.07 16.22 5.01
C SER A 30 3.96 15.44 4.29
N PHE A 31 4.03 15.48 2.97
CA PHE A 31 3.26 14.64 2.06
C PHE A 31 4.23 13.92 1.12
N ARG A 32 4.05 12.60 0.97
CA ARG A 32 4.83 11.77 0.05
C ARG A 32 3.94 10.77 -0.67
N ALA A 33 4.06 10.69 -1.99
CA ALA A 33 3.58 9.54 -2.75
C ALA A 33 4.62 8.42 -2.64
N LEU A 34 4.24 7.30 -2.02
CA LEU A 34 5.11 6.12 -1.87
C LEU A 34 5.07 5.22 -3.10
N ASP A 35 3.92 5.15 -3.77
CA ASP A 35 3.76 4.37 -5.00
C ASP A 35 2.78 5.07 -5.93
N GLY A 36 3.06 4.94 -7.23
CA GLY A 36 2.32 5.58 -8.32
C GLY A 36 2.69 7.04 -8.59
N ILE A 37 2.43 7.46 -9.83
CA ILE A 37 2.48 8.87 -10.25
C ILE A 37 1.04 9.39 -10.23
N LEU A 38 0.83 10.57 -9.63
CA LEU A 38 -0.47 11.23 -9.67
C LEU A 38 -0.81 11.58 -11.12
N ASN A 39 -1.96 11.11 -11.62
CA ASN A 39 -2.45 11.54 -12.92
C ASN A 39 -3.04 12.96 -12.84
N GLU A 40 -3.29 13.61 -13.99
CA GLU A 40 -3.78 14.99 -14.02
C GLU A 40 -5.09 15.19 -13.24
N ALA A 41 -6.04 14.24 -13.32
CA ALA A 41 -7.29 14.31 -12.58
C ALA A 41 -7.07 14.26 -11.05
N GLN A 42 -6.11 13.46 -10.60
CA GLN A 42 -5.72 13.38 -9.19
C GLN A 42 -4.98 14.64 -8.74
N ILE A 43 -4.11 15.21 -9.58
CA ILE A 43 -3.42 16.48 -9.31
C ILE A 43 -4.45 17.60 -9.18
N ASP A 44 -5.39 17.71 -10.13
CA ASP A 44 -6.44 18.71 -10.12
C ASP A 44 -7.35 18.57 -8.90
N TRP A 45 -7.80 17.35 -8.60
CA TRP A 45 -8.63 17.10 -7.41
C TRP A 45 -7.90 17.44 -6.12
N LEU A 46 -6.64 17.03 -6.00
CA LEU A 46 -5.86 17.17 -4.78
C LEU A 46 -5.41 18.61 -4.56
N PHE A 47 -4.73 19.22 -5.53
CA PHE A 47 -4.07 20.51 -5.37
C PHE A 47 -4.92 21.69 -5.87
N THR A 48 -5.57 21.56 -7.01
CA THR A 48 -6.29 22.69 -7.64
C THR A 48 -7.67 22.91 -7.03
N LYS A 49 -8.43 21.84 -6.76
CA LYS A 49 -9.77 21.89 -6.15
C LYS A 49 -9.75 22.01 -4.62
N GLY A 50 -8.57 22.25 -4.04
CA GLY A 50 -8.40 22.50 -2.61
C GLY A 50 -8.78 21.31 -1.73
N LYS A 51 -8.61 20.07 -2.21
CA LYS A 51 -8.87 18.89 -1.38
C LYS A 51 -7.67 18.49 -0.53
N PHE A 52 -6.48 19.00 -0.81
CA PHE A 52 -5.27 18.70 -0.07
C PHE A 52 -5.43 18.90 1.45
N PRO A 53 -5.29 17.83 2.25
CA PRO A 53 -5.53 17.89 3.69
C PRO A 53 -4.30 18.46 4.41
N HIS A 54 -4.15 19.78 4.40
CA HIS A 54 -3.05 20.46 5.11
C HIS A 54 -3.23 20.50 6.65
N GLN A 55 -4.40 20.08 7.15
CA GLN A 55 -4.71 19.92 8.58
C GLN A 55 -5.21 18.50 8.84
N GLU A 56 -4.87 17.94 9.99
CA GLU A 56 -5.23 16.57 10.39
C GLU A 56 -6.77 16.36 10.41
N GLU A 57 -7.54 17.41 10.71
CA GLU A 57 -9.00 17.34 10.65
C GLU A 57 -9.54 17.03 9.25
N HIS A 58 -8.87 17.53 8.20
CA HIS A 58 -9.27 17.28 6.82
C HIS A 58 -9.07 15.82 6.42
N ILE A 59 -7.97 15.18 6.84
CA ILE A 59 -7.74 13.75 6.55
C ILE A 59 -8.67 12.86 7.40
N LYS A 60 -8.99 13.26 8.64
CA LYS A 60 -10.03 12.61 9.44
C LYS A 60 -11.41 12.73 8.78
N HIS A 61 -11.70 13.87 8.14
CA HIS A 61 -12.93 14.06 7.36
C HIS A 61 -12.97 13.13 6.14
N TRP A 62 -11.85 13.01 5.41
CA TRP A 62 -11.72 12.05 4.31
C TRP A 62 -11.97 10.62 4.76
N GLN A 63 -11.41 10.22 5.91
CA GLN A 63 -11.61 8.89 6.46
C GLN A 63 -13.09 8.61 6.75
N LYS A 64 -13.89 9.63 7.05
CA LYS A 64 -15.34 9.49 7.25
C LYS A 64 -16.11 9.46 5.94
N LYS A 65 -15.82 10.36 5.00
CA LYS A 65 -16.64 10.62 3.81
C LYS A 65 -16.20 9.90 2.54
N LEU A 66 -14.92 9.56 2.41
CA LEU A 66 -14.33 9.01 1.18
C LEU A 66 -13.95 7.53 1.32
N LYS A 67 -14.54 6.80 2.27
CA LYS A 67 -14.29 5.36 2.51
C LYS A 67 -14.49 4.47 1.28
N ALA A 68 -15.39 4.88 0.39
CA ALA A 68 -15.65 4.18 -0.87
C ALA A 68 -14.47 4.25 -1.85
N ASN A 69 -13.68 5.32 -1.80
CA ASN A 69 -12.58 5.57 -2.74
C ASN A 69 -11.20 5.28 -2.12
N PHE A 70 -11.08 5.49 -0.80
CA PHE A 70 -9.81 5.41 -0.09
C PHE A 70 -9.90 4.52 1.14
N GLU A 71 -8.80 3.83 1.41
CA GLU A 71 -8.51 3.19 2.68
C GLU A 71 -7.48 4.03 3.43
N ILE A 72 -7.88 4.64 4.55
CA ILE A 72 -7.04 5.55 5.34
C ILE A 72 -6.73 4.89 6.68
N ILE A 73 -5.45 4.62 6.91
CA ILE A 73 -4.91 3.94 8.09
C ILE A 73 -4.04 4.94 8.87
N VAL A 74 -4.18 4.97 10.20
CA VAL A 74 -3.32 5.76 11.08
C VAL A 74 -2.07 4.94 11.41
N GLY A 75 -0.90 5.52 11.18
CA GLY A 75 0.42 4.89 11.27
C GLY A 75 1.14 4.82 9.93
N GLU A 76 2.44 4.56 9.99
CA GLU A 76 3.18 4.09 8.81
C GLU A 76 2.64 2.72 8.40
N PRO A 77 2.55 2.43 7.10
CA PRO A 77 2.15 1.09 6.67
C PRO A 77 3.25 0.13 7.11
N ASP A 78 2.88 -0.92 7.83
CA ASP A 78 3.81 -1.99 8.18
C ASP A 78 4.14 -2.78 6.91
N LEU A 79 5.21 -2.33 6.25
CA LEU A 79 5.80 -2.96 5.06
C LEU A 79 6.93 -3.91 5.47
N SER A 80 6.94 -4.43 6.71
CA SER A 80 7.94 -5.40 7.14
C SER A 80 7.74 -6.76 6.46
N PHE A 81 8.81 -7.57 6.47
CA PHE A 81 8.72 -8.96 6.04
C PHE A 81 7.67 -9.74 6.86
N GLU A 82 7.58 -9.54 8.18
CA GLU A 82 6.60 -10.23 9.02
C GLU A 82 5.16 -9.93 8.60
N ALA A 83 4.87 -8.67 8.27
CA ALA A 83 3.56 -8.26 7.78
C ALA A 83 3.22 -8.94 6.44
N LEU A 84 4.16 -8.99 5.50
CA LEU A 84 3.95 -9.68 4.22
C LEU A 84 3.83 -11.19 4.40
N TRP A 85 4.66 -11.78 5.25
CA TRP A 85 4.66 -13.21 5.56
C TRP A 85 3.33 -13.66 6.16
N LYS A 86 2.79 -12.86 7.09
CA LYS A 86 1.47 -13.08 7.67
C LYS A 86 0.36 -12.87 6.65
N LEU A 87 0.45 -11.84 5.80
CA LEU A 87 -0.53 -11.55 4.77
C LEU A 87 -0.61 -12.67 3.71
N TYR A 88 0.54 -13.19 3.29
CA TYR A 88 0.62 -14.25 2.29
C TYR A 88 0.17 -15.62 2.82
N ASP A 89 0.30 -15.86 4.13
CA ASP A 89 -0.20 -17.05 4.85
C ASP A 89 0.09 -18.42 4.20
N HIS A 90 1.21 -18.52 3.46
CA HIS A 90 1.71 -19.77 2.90
C HIS A 90 3.12 -20.02 3.42
N LYS A 91 3.18 -20.57 4.64
CA LYS A 91 4.36 -20.53 5.52
C LYS A 91 5.44 -21.55 5.15
N ILE A 92 5.96 -21.46 3.94
CA ILE A 92 6.99 -22.37 3.40
C ILE A 92 8.21 -21.57 2.95
N LYS A 93 9.42 -22.07 3.24
CA LYS A 93 10.71 -21.46 2.85
C LYS A 93 10.89 -20.02 3.36
N ARG A 94 10.68 -19.81 4.67
CA ARG A 94 10.81 -18.50 5.33
C ARG A 94 12.16 -17.83 5.04
N VAL A 95 13.27 -18.55 5.23
CA VAL A 95 14.64 -18.01 5.07
C VAL A 95 14.91 -17.54 3.63
N GLU A 96 14.47 -18.30 2.62
CA GLU A 96 14.60 -17.90 1.21
C GLU A 96 13.72 -16.68 0.91
N SER A 97 12.51 -16.65 1.46
CA SER A 97 11.55 -15.56 1.27
C SER A 97 12.05 -14.26 1.88
N GLU A 98 12.64 -14.31 3.06
CA GLU A 98 13.24 -13.14 3.74
C GLU A 98 14.45 -12.60 2.97
N LYS A 99 15.32 -13.49 2.47
CA LYS A 99 16.44 -13.09 1.60
C LYS A 99 15.96 -12.45 0.30
N ALA A 100 14.89 -12.95 -0.30
CA ALA A 100 14.30 -12.36 -1.50
C ALA A 100 13.67 -10.99 -1.19
N PHE A 101 12.96 -10.89 -0.07
CA PHE A 101 12.34 -9.65 0.41
C PHE A 101 13.36 -8.55 0.65
N ASN A 102 14.46 -8.85 1.35
CA ASN A 102 15.49 -7.86 1.69
C ASN A 102 16.22 -7.28 0.47
N LYS A 103 16.13 -7.93 -0.70
CA LYS A 103 16.69 -7.44 -1.97
C LYS A 103 15.72 -6.55 -2.75
N MET A 104 14.46 -6.45 -2.33
CA MET A 104 13.45 -5.71 -3.07
C MET A 104 13.63 -4.19 -2.90
N LYS A 105 13.24 -3.47 -3.95
CA LYS A 105 13.10 -2.01 -3.87
C LYS A 105 11.83 -1.68 -3.07
N PRO A 106 11.77 -0.53 -2.37
CA PRO A 106 10.58 -0.13 -1.61
C PRO A 106 9.29 -0.13 -2.44
N ALA A 107 9.36 0.25 -3.72
CA ALA A 107 8.22 0.20 -4.64
C ALA A 107 7.75 -1.24 -4.92
N ASP A 108 8.67 -2.19 -5.11
CA ASP A 108 8.33 -3.61 -5.34
C ASP A 108 7.72 -4.25 -4.09
N VAL A 109 8.19 -3.86 -2.90
CA VAL A 109 7.59 -4.28 -1.61
C VAL A 109 6.12 -3.86 -1.58
N ILE A 110 5.83 -2.60 -1.89
CA ILE A 110 4.45 -2.08 -1.90
C ILE A 110 3.57 -2.85 -2.87
N ARG A 111 4.06 -3.10 -4.10
CA ARG A 111 3.33 -3.90 -5.10
C ARG A 111 3.03 -5.31 -4.59
N CYS A 112 3.98 -5.96 -3.92
CA CYS A 112 3.72 -7.28 -3.30
C CYS A 112 2.50 -7.23 -2.39
N PHE A 113 2.46 -6.28 -1.44
CA PHE A 113 1.35 -6.12 -0.50
C PHE A 113 0.00 -5.86 -1.19
N GLN A 114 -0.01 -5.14 -2.32
CA GLN A 114 -1.24 -4.88 -3.08
C GLN A 114 -1.71 -6.12 -3.83
N THR A 115 -0.78 -6.86 -4.44
CA THR A 115 -1.10 -7.95 -5.36
C THR A 115 -1.45 -9.26 -4.65
N VAL A 116 -0.97 -9.50 -3.42
CA VAL A 116 -1.23 -10.76 -2.67
C VAL A 116 -2.72 -11.15 -2.68
N LYS A 117 -3.62 -10.21 -2.38
CA LYS A 117 -5.06 -10.50 -2.31
C LYS A 117 -5.65 -10.93 -3.66
N HIS A 118 -5.18 -10.33 -4.75
CA HIS A 118 -5.63 -10.66 -6.10
C HIS A 118 -5.11 -12.04 -6.53
N TYR A 119 -3.84 -12.33 -6.23
CA TYR A 119 -3.24 -13.63 -6.46
C TYR A 119 -3.96 -14.74 -5.68
N ASP A 120 -4.31 -14.49 -4.41
CA ASP A 120 -5.03 -15.46 -3.58
C ASP A 120 -6.41 -15.82 -4.17
N ASN A 121 -7.13 -14.81 -4.70
CA ASN A 121 -8.39 -15.04 -5.40
C ASN A 121 -8.20 -15.87 -6.67
N TYR A 122 -7.14 -15.60 -7.45
CA TYR A 122 -6.81 -16.37 -8.64
C TYR A 122 -6.53 -17.84 -8.29
N VAL A 123 -5.70 -18.11 -7.28
CA VAL A 123 -5.37 -19.46 -6.82
C VAL A 123 -6.64 -20.21 -6.40
N ALA A 124 -7.54 -19.55 -5.66
CA ALA A 124 -8.80 -20.12 -5.23
C ALA A 124 -9.72 -20.50 -6.42
N LYS A 125 -9.76 -19.68 -7.48
CA LYS A 125 -10.57 -19.94 -8.69
C LYS A 125 -9.97 -21.02 -9.61
N SER A 126 -8.65 -20.94 -9.84
CA SER A 126 -7.95 -21.71 -10.85
C SER A 126 -7.57 -23.13 -10.40
N LYS A 127 -7.73 -23.46 -9.11
CA LYS A 127 -7.31 -24.74 -8.50
C LYS A 127 -5.81 -25.04 -8.68
N VAL A 128 -5.01 -24.04 -9.03
CA VAL A 128 -3.54 -24.14 -9.09
C VAL A 128 -3.00 -24.08 -7.67
N GLY A 129 -1.90 -24.78 -7.39
CA GLY A 129 -1.24 -24.69 -6.09
C GLY A 129 -0.68 -23.28 -5.83
N LYS A 130 -0.88 -22.75 -4.62
CA LYS A 130 -0.30 -21.47 -4.20
C LYS A 130 1.23 -21.56 -4.25
N ALA A 131 1.87 -20.62 -4.93
CA ALA A 131 3.33 -20.55 -4.97
C ALA A 131 3.89 -20.26 -3.57
N HIS A 132 5.17 -20.56 -3.36
CA HIS A 132 5.87 -20.08 -2.17
C HIS A 132 6.16 -18.57 -2.29
N LEU A 133 6.24 -17.86 -1.15
CA LEU A 133 6.50 -16.42 -1.17
C LEU A 133 7.84 -16.09 -1.87
N SER A 134 8.87 -16.93 -1.68
CA SER A 134 10.13 -16.80 -2.41
C SER A 134 9.95 -16.87 -3.92
N THR A 135 9.12 -17.80 -4.42
CA THR A 135 8.80 -17.89 -5.86
C THR A 135 7.99 -16.68 -6.32
N PHE A 136 6.98 -16.26 -5.56
CA PHE A 136 6.15 -15.09 -5.86
C PHE A 136 6.99 -13.82 -6.03
N ILE A 137 7.96 -13.60 -5.12
CA ILE A 137 8.88 -12.46 -5.17
C ILE A 137 9.89 -12.62 -6.32
N ASN A 138 10.57 -13.76 -6.42
CA ASN A 138 11.66 -13.94 -7.39
C ASN A 138 11.18 -13.95 -8.84
N GLN A 139 10.00 -14.53 -9.10
CA GLN A 139 9.38 -14.55 -10.42
C GLN A 139 8.56 -13.30 -10.71
N ARG A 140 8.58 -12.30 -9.81
CA ARG A 140 7.88 -11.01 -9.96
C ARG A 140 6.38 -11.17 -10.25
N TYR A 141 5.73 -12.17 -9.65
CA TYR A 141 4.28 -12.38 -9.79
C TYR A 141 3.47 -11.17 -9.31
N PHE A 142 4.05 -10.31 -8.47
CA PHE A 142 3.42 -9.05 -8.06
C PHE A 142 3.22 -8.05 -9.21
N GLU A 143 3.86 -8.25 -10.37
CA GLU A 143 3.67 -7.44 -11.59
C GLU A 143 2.61 -8.00 -12.54
N ASP A 144 2.17 -9.25 -12.33
CA ASP A 144 1.19 -9.88 -13.20
C ASP A 144 -0.24 -9.36 -12.93
N GLU A 145 -1.07 -9.35 -13.96
CA GLU A 145 -2.44 -8.83 -13.91
C GLU A 145 -3.45 -9.85 -13.34
N TRP A 146 -3.34 -10.20 -12.06
CA TRP A 146 -4.27 -11.13 -11.39
C TRP A 146 -5.70 -10.58 -11.24
N GLN A 147 -5.91 -9.27 -11.42
CA GLN A 147 -7.23 -8.62 -11.30
C GLN A 147 -8.20 -8.99 -12.43
N LYS A 148 -7.70 -9.45 -13.59
CA LYS A 148 -8.51 -9.75 -14.77
C LYS A 148 -9.04 -11.20 -14.81
N VAL A 149 -8.79 -12.01 -13.77
CA VAL A 149 -9.16 -13.44 -13.71
C VAL A 149 -10.21 -13.73 -12.62
#